data_AF-A0AAX2IHN1-F1
#
_entry.id   AF-A0AAX2IHN1-F1
#
_cell.length_a   1.000
_cell.length_b   1.000
_cell.length_c   1.000
_cell.angle_alpha   90.00
_cell.angle_beta   90.00
_cell.angle_gamma   90.00
#
_symmetry.space_group_name_H-M   'P 1'
#
loop_
_entity.id
_entity.type
_entity.pdbx_description
1 polymer ?
#
loop_
_entity_poly.entity_id
_entity_poly.type
_entity_poly.pdbx_seq_one_letter_code
_entity_poly.pdbx_strand_id
1 'polypeptide(L)'
;MKKYILIIILILICLIIILNIDFPVGSNDCFGKYANMNYDAAVCCVEAPHEPDTLILHKDGSFTSKFYGNGTFVTENGLTRRIILKYSDFGKGSIYNTYFTNKINEELRIILNADSNHYYEKIK
;
A
#
# COMPACT_ATOMS: atom_id res chain seq x y z
N MET A 1 -2.48 -34.56 28.14
CA MET A 1 -1.85 -33.25 28.47
C MET A 1 -0.83 -32.80 27.42
N LYS A 2 0.24 -33.55 27.14
CA LYS A 2 1.28 -33.17 26.13
C LYS A 2 0.71 -32.90 24.71
N LYS A 3 -0.26 -33.69 24.25
CA LYS A 3 -0.93 -33.49 22.95
C LYS A 3 -1.70 -32.17 22.86
N TYR A 4 -2.36 -31.75 23.96
CA TYR A 4 -3.11 -30.49 24.00
C TYR A 4 -2.17 -29.27 24.02
N ILE A 5 -1.05 -29.36 24.73
CA ILE A 5 -0.02 -28.31 24.73
C ILE A 5 0.54 -28.10 23.32
N LEU A 6 0.86 -29.19 22.60
CA LEU A 6 1.35 -29.10 21.23
C LEU A 6 0.33 -28.44 20.28
N ILE A 7 -0.96 -28.78 20.42
CA ILE A 7 -2.03 -28.17 19.63
C ILE A 7 -2.13 -26.66 19.90
N ILE A 8 -2.07 -26.24 21.16
CA ILE A 8 -2.12 -24.81 21.53
C ILE A 8 -0.94 -24.05 20.92
N ILE A 9 0.27 -24.61 21.00
CA ILE A 9 1.47 -24.00 20.38
C ILE A 9 1.29 -23.85 18.87
N LEU A 10 0.78 -24.88 18.19
CA LEU A 10 0.55 -24.82 16.76
C LEU A 10 -0.48 -23.74 16.39
N ILE A 11 -1.58 -23.63 17.15
CA ILE A 11 -2.60 -22.60 16.94
C ILE A 11 -1.98 -21.20 17.13
N LEU A 12 -1.17 -21.01 18.17
CA LEU A 12 -0.51 -19.72 18.42
C LEU A 12 0.44 -19.35 17.27
N ILE A 13 1.22 -20.30 16.77
CA ILE A 13 2.11 -20.07 15.61
C ILE A 13 1.27 -19.71 14.37
N CYS A 14 0.20 -20.46 14.09
CA CYS A 14 -0.69 -20.14 12.97
C CYS A 14 -1.32 -18.76 13.12
N LEU A 15 -1.75 -18.37 14.32
CA LEU A 15 -2.31 -17.04 14.59
C LEU A 15 -1.28 -15.94 14.31
N ILE A 16 -0.04 -16.11 14.79
CA ILE A 16 1.04 -15.15 14.55
C ILE A 16 1.32 -15.02 13.05
N ILE A 17 1.35 -16.12 12.30
CA ILE A 17 1.54 -16.10 10.85
C ILE A 17 0.40 -15.32 10.19
N ILE A 18 -0.86 -15.68 10.50
CA ILE A 18 -2.06 -15.07 9.93
C ILE A 18 -2.09 -13.54 10.17
N LEU A 19 -1.67 -13.09 11.34
CA LEU A 19 -1.62 -11.66 11.68
C LEU A 19 -0.50 -10.89 10.97
N ASN A 20 0.49 -11.57 10.39
CA ASN A 20 1.66 -10.94 9.76
C ASN A 20 1.74 -11.12 8.23
N ILE A 21 0.80 -11.85 7.62
CA ILE A 21 0.73 -11.99 6.16
C ILE A 21 -0.19 -10.94 5.53
N ASP A 22 0.14 -10.55 4.30
CA ASP A 22 -0.75 -9.76 3.45
C ASP A 22 -1.79 -10.65 2.78
N PHE A 23 -3.05 -10.25 2.87
CA PHE A 23 -4.16 -10.91 2.20
C PHE A 23 -4.31 -10.42 0.76
N PRO A 24 -4.72 -11.31 -0.18
CA PRO A 24 -4.96 -10.91 -1.56
C PRO A 24 -5.94 -9.73 -1.66
N VAL A 25 -5.57 -8.73 -2.47
CA VAL A 25 -6.40 -7.54 -2.71
C VAL A 25 -7.14 -7.72 -4.03
N GLY A 26 -8.46 -7.58 -4.01
CA GLY A 26 -9.30 -7.60 -5.20
C GLY A 26 -9.03 -6.39 -6.09
N SER A 27 -9.21 -6.54 -7.41
CA SER A 27 -9.01 -5.43 -8.36
C SER A 27 -9.91 -4.24 -8.05
N ASN A 28 -11.17 -4.50 -7.69
CA ASN A 28 -12.14 -3.47 -7.33
C ASN A 28 -11.82 -2.77 -6.00
N ASP A 29 -11.15 -3.46 -5.09
CA ASP A 29 -10.79 -2.93 -3.77
C ASP A 29 -9.61 -1.96 -3.85
N CYS A 30 -8.86 -1.97 -4.95
CA CYS A 30 -7.75 -1.03 -5.17
C CYS A 30 -8.23 0.40 -5.44
N PHE A 31 -9.46 0.59 -5.92
CA PHE A 31 -9.97 1.92 -6.27
C PHE A 31 -10.41 2.69 -5.03
N GLY A 32 -10.24 4.01 -5.04
CA GLY A 32 -10.65 4.89 -3.95
C GLY A 32 -9.65 5.99 -3.65
N LYS A 33 -9.86 6.67 -2.53
CA LYS A 33 -8.99 7.74 -2.03
C LYS A 33 -8.05 7.17 -0.97
N TYR A 34 -6.82 7.61 -0.99
CA TYR A 34 -5.82 7.24 -0.01
C TYR A 34 -5.12 8.48 0.54
N ALA A 35 -5.08 8.65 1.86
CA ALA A 35 -4.37 9.74 2.53
C ALA A 35 -2.92 9.36 2.79
N ASN A 36 -2.00 10.28 2.52
CA ASN A 36 -0.60 10.13 2.89
C ASN A 36 -0.47 10.13 4.42
N MET A 37 0.18 9.12 4.98
CA MET A 37 0.40 8.95 6.42
C MET A 37 1.90 8.92 6.72
N ASN A 38 2.29 9.48 7.86
CA ASN A 38 3.69 9.61 8.30
C ASN A 38 4.56 10.41 7.31
N TYR A 39 3.95 11.41 6.65
CA TYR A 39 4.62 12.33 5.73
C TYR A 39 5.57 13.31 6.41
N ASP A 40 5.48 13.42 7.74
CA ASP A 40 6.31 14.24 8.61
C ASP A 40 7.57 13.50 9.10
N ALA A 41 7.72 12.22 8.75
CA ALA A 41 8.94 11.47 8.98
C ALA A 41 10.13 12.13 8.26
N ALA A 42 11.35 11.78 8.69
CA ALA A 42 12.55 12.26 8.00
C ALA A 42 12.50 11.89 6.52
N VAL A 43 12.83 12.86 5.65
CA VAL A 43 12.78 12.71 4.20
C VAL A 43 13.57 11.46 3.78
N CYS A 44 12.84 10.44 3.34
CA CYS A 44 13.40 9.13 3.04
C CYS A 44 13.71 8.94 1.55
N CYS A 45 12.93 9.57 0.67
CA CYS A 45 13.07 9.50 -0.78
C CYS A 45 12.38 10.69 -1.46
N VAL A 46 12.82 11.04 -2.67
CA VAL A 46 12.27 12.17 -3.44
C VAL A 46 10.99 11.80 -4.17
N GLU A 47 10.75 10.50 -4.35
CA GLU A 47 9.61 9.95 -5.07
C GLU A 47 8.35 9.84 -4.21
N ALA A 48 8.43 10.13 -2.91
CA ALA A 48 7.31 10.12 -1.98
C ALA A 48 7.01 11.54 -1.45
N PRO A 49 5.73 11.91 -1.26
CA PRO A 49 5.38 13.21 -0.69
C PRO A 49 5.71 13.27 0.80
N HIS A 50 6.52 14.25 1.18
CA HIS A 50 6.79 14.63 2.59
C HIS A 50 5.89 15.80 3.03
N GLU A 51 4.66 15.79 2.53
CA GLU A 51 3.60 16.73 2.88
C GLU A 51 2.23 16.00 2.81
N PRO A 52 1.16 16.56 3.41
CA PRO A 52 -0.18 16.03 3.25
C PRO A 52 -0.55 15.92 1.77
N ASP A 53 -0.87 14.71 1.33
CA ASP A 53 -1.35 14.42 -0.02
C ASP A 53 -2.49 13.41 0.01
N THR A 54 -3.29 13.38 -1.05
CA THR A 54 -4.32 12.37 -1.25
C THR A 54 -4.20 11.80 -2.66
N LEU A 55 -3.92 10.50 -2.75
CA LEU A 55 -3.92 9.76 -4.00
C LEU A 55 -5.32 9.20 -4.27
N ILE A 56 -5.89 9.51 -5.43
CA ILE A 56 -7.19 9.02 -5.86
C ILE A 56 -6.99 8.07 -7.03
N LEU A 57 -7.33 6.79 -6.86
CA LEU A 57 -7.28 5.77 -7.90
C LEU A 57 -8.67 5.57 -8.50
N HIS A 58 -8.85 5.95 -9.77
CA HIS A 58 -10.11 5.84 -10.49
C HIS A 58 -10.27 4.48 -11.17
N LYS A 59 -11.53 4.07 -11.40
CA LYS A 59 -11.86 2.78 -12.03
C LYS A 59 -11.44 2.68 -13.49
N ASP A 60 -11.23 3.81 -14.16
CA ASP A 60 -10.80 3.89 -15.55
C ASP A 60 -9.28 3.73 -15.73
N GLY A 61 -8.53 3.52 -14.64
CA GLY A 61 -7.07 3.40 -14.65
C GLY A 61 -6.32 4.72 -14.58
N SER A 62 -7.02 5.85 -14.40
CA SER A 62 -6.41 7.15 -14.11
C SER A 62 -6.21 7.37 -12.60
N PHE A 63 -5.31 8.27 -12.24
CA PHE A 63 -5.19 8.74 -10.86
C PHE A 63 -4.97 10.26 -10.79
N THR A 64 -5.28 10.82 -9.62
CA THR A 64 -4.99 12.22 -9.27
C THR A 64 -4.37 12.30 -7.87
N SER A 65 -3.36 13.14 -7.72
CA SER A 65 -2.70 13.51 -6.46
C SER A 65 -2.19 14.94 -6.57
N LYS A 66 -2.04 15.64 -5.44
CA LYS A 66 -1.43 16.99 -5.45
C LYS A 66 0.07 16.89 -5.74
N PHE A 67 0.74 15.88 -5.21
CA PHE A 67 2.17 15.66 -5.38
C PHE A 67 2.52 15.13 -6.77
N TYR A 68 1.87 14.05 -7.21
CA TYR A 68 2.15 13.41 -8.51
C TYR A 68 1.40 14.05 -9.68
N GLY A 69 0.44 14.95 -9.41
CA GLY A 69 -0.46 15.48 -10.41
C GLY A 69 -1.45 14.44 -10.93
N ASN A 70 -1.70 14.46 -12.25
CA ASN A 70 -2.57 13.50 -12.92
C ASN A 70 -1.75 12.47 -13.69
N GLY A 71 -2.18 11.22 -13.66
CA GLY A 71 -1.50 10.13 -14.34
C GLY A 71 -2.38 8.92 -14.59
N THR A 72 -1.73 7.82 -14.94
CA THR A 72 -2.36 6.51 -15.11
C THR A 72 -1.67 5.49 -14.22
N PHE A 73 -2.39 4.46 -13.81
CA PHE A 73 -1.82 3.39 -13.02
C PHE A 73 -2.22 2.03 -13.57
N VAL A 74 -1.38 1.04 -13.29
CA VAL A 74 -1.71 -0.37 -13.51
C VAL A 74 -1.43 -1.15 -12.23
N THR A 75 -2.19 -2.22 -12.00
CA THR A 75 -1.92 -3.15 -10.90
C THR A 75 -1.54 -4.52 -11.45
N GLU A 76 -0.55 -5.15 -10.85
CA GLU A 76 -0.11 -6.49 -11.22
C GLU A 76 -0.41 -7.46 -10.08
N ASN A 77 -0.98 -8.62 -10.42
CA ASN A 77 -1.25 -9.68 -9.46
C ASN A 77 0.07 -10.41 -9.10
N GLY A 78 0.19 -10.85 -7.85
CA GLY A 78 1.32 -11.60 -7.32
C GLY A 78 1.06 -11.99 -5.86
N LEU A 79 2.07 -12.47 -5.13
CA LEU A 79 1.99 -12.66 -3.67
C LEU A 79 1.62 -11.35 -2.98
N THR A 80 2.21 -10.25 -3.46
CA THR A 80 1.84 -8.89 -3.10
C THR A 80 1.39 -8.18 -4.37
N ARG A 81 0.24 -7.50 -4.32
CA ARG A 81 -0.31 -6.79 -5.47
C ARG A 81 0.52 -5.53 -5.72
N ARG A 82 1.20 -5.45 -6.86
CA ARG A 82 2.01 -4.26 -7.22
C ARG A 82 1.14 -3.20 -7.87
N ILE A 83 1.55 -1.95 -7.73
CA ILE A 83 0.97 -0.81 -8.44
C ILE A 83 2.11 0.00 -9.07
N ILE A 84 1.89 0.40 -10.32
CA ILE A 84 2.83 1.18 -11.10
C ILE A 84 2.11 2.48 -11.48
N LEU A 85 2.57 3.60 -10.94
CA LEU A 85 2.09 4.94 -11.27
C LEU A 85 2.91 5.49 -12.44
N LYS A 86 2.24 6.04 -13.44
CA LYS A 86 2.86 6.73 -14.59
C LYS A 86 2.31 8.16 -14.65
N TYR A 87 3.19 9.14 -14.55
CA TYR A 87 2.83 10.56 -14.50
C TYR A 87 3.88 11.42 -15.20
N SER A 88 3.66 12.73 -15.24
CA SER A 88 4.62 13.70 -15.78
C SER A 88 5.21 14.49 -14.63
N ASP A 89 6.53 14.52 -14.53
CA ASP A 89 7.27 15.35 -13.60
C ASP A 89 8.18 16.30 -14.37
N PHE A 90 8.03 17.61 -14.15
CA PHE A 90 8.69 18.67 -14.93
C PHE A 90 8.59 18.49 -16.46
N GLY A 91 7.45 17.98 -16.95
CA GLY A 91 7.20 17.75 -18.38
C GLY A 91 7.86 16.47 -18.94
N LYS A 92 8.46 15.64 -18.09
CA LYS A 92 9.05 14.35 -18.47
C LYS A 92 8.23 13.20 -17.90
N GLY A 93 8.11 12.11 -18.65
CA GLY A 93 7.45 10.90 -18.16
C GLY A 93 8.23 10.27 -17.00
N SER A 94 7.53 10.03 -15.90
CA SER A 94 8.04 9.42 -14.67
C SER A 94 7.23 8.18 -14.31
N ILE A 95 7.90 7.23 -13.64
CA ILE A 95 7.31 5.96 -13.20
C ILE A 95 7.65 5.74 -11.74
N TYR A 96 6.64 5.41 -10.94
CA TYR A 96 6.82 5.01 -9.54
C TYR A 96 6.23 3.63 -9.29
N ASN A 97 7.04 2.71 -8.74
CA ASN A 97 6.66 1.33 -8.50
C ASN A 97 6.49 1.10 -7.00
N THR A 98 5.31 0.66 -6.60
CA THR A 98 4.98 0.36 -5.20
C THR A 98 4.03 -0.85 -5.15
N TYR A 99 3.50 -1.18 -3.98
CA TYR A 99 2.64 -2.32 -3.75
C TYR A 99 1.63 -2.05 -2.64
N PHE A 100 0.55 -2.82 -2.68
CA PHE A 100 -0.48 -2.82 -1.65
C PHE A 100 -0.07 -3.71 -0.47
N THR A 101 -0.40 -3.28 0.74
CA THR A 101 -0.40 -4.14 1.93
C THR A 101 -1.81 -4.19 2.50
N ASN A 102 -2.22 -5.38 2.93
CA ASN A 102 -3.57 -5.68 3.36
C ASN A 102 -3.51 -6.69 4.50
N LYS A 103 -3.19 -6.18 5.69
CA LYS A 103 -3.08 -6.97 6.90
C LYS A 103 -4.38 -6.91 7.70
N ILE A 104 -4.60 -7.93 8.55
CA ILE A 104 -5.71 -7.90 9.49
C ILE A 104 -5.57 -6.69 10.42
N ASN A 105 -6.69 -5.99 10.65
CA ASN A 105 -6.79 -4.77 11.47
C ASN A 105 -6.07 -3.53 10.92
N GLU A 106 -5.64 -3.57 9.66
CA GLU A 106 -5.16 -2.38 8.95
C GLU A 106 -6.14 -2.04 7.81
N GLU A 107 -6.27 -0.77 7.49
CA GLU A 107 -6.90 -0.38 6.23
C GLU A 107 -5.95 -0.72 5.07
N LEU A 108 -6.47 -0.86 3.86
CA LEU A 108 -5.65 -1.11 2.68
C LEU A 108 -4.63 0.01 2.50
N ARG A 109 -3.35 -0.32 2.36
CA ARG A 109 -2.27 0.67 2.24
C ARG A 109 -1.50 0.52 0.93
N ILE A 110 -0.94 1.61 0.43
CA ILE A 110 0.06 1.64 -0.64
C ILE A 110 1.38 2.11 -0.03
N ILE A 111 2.41 1.27 -0.07
CA ILE A 111 3.65 1.51 0.68
C ILE A 111 4.58 2.47 -0.08
N LEU A 112 4.87 3.65 0.48
CA LEU A 112 5.79 4.60 -0.15
C LEU A 112 7.25 4.27 0.21
N ASN A 113 7.48 3.93 1.48
CA ASN A 113 8.76 3.45 1.98
C ASN A 113 8.52 2.55 3.19
N ALA A 114 8.96 1.29 3.11
CA ALA A 114 8.74 0.30 4.16
C ALA A 114 9.61 0.59 5.41
N ASP A 115 10.83 1.08 5.23
CA ASP A 115 11.78 1.32 6.32
C ASP A 115 11.35 2.49 7.20
N SER A 116 10.78 3.54 6.60
CA SER A 116 10.27 4.71 7.32
C SER A 116 8.79 4.62 7.69
N ASN A 117 8.14 3.48 7.46
CA ASN A 117 6.69 3.30 7.64
C ASN A 117 5.87 4.41 6.97
N HIS A 118 6.26 4.82 5.77
CA HIS A 118 5.60 5.87 4.99
C HIS A 118 4.68 5.22 3.97
N TYR A 119 3.40 5.58 3.99
CA TYR A 119 2.40 4.93 3.16
C TYR A 119 1.19 5.83 2.90
N TYR A 120 0.46 5.51 1.85
CA TYR A 120 -0.90 5.97 1.67
C TYR A 120 -1.88 4.97 2.31
N GLU A 121 -2.82 5.43 3.11
CA GLU A 121 -3.87 4.61 3.73
C GLU A 121 -5.22 4.89 3.10
N LYS A 122 -5.97 3.84 2.75
CA LYS A 122 -7.29 3.98 2.13
C LYS A 122 -8.26 4.64 3.09
N ILE A 123 -8.96 5.65 2.60
CA ILE A 123 -10.03 6.34 3.32
C ILE A 123 -11.36 5.73 2.87
N LYS A 124 -12.22 5.38 3.85
CA LYS A 124 -13.57 4.87 3.61
C LYS A 124 -14.49 5.89 2.97
#